data_AF-A0A2W7S0Y1-F1
#
_entry.id   AF-A0A2W7S0Y1-F1
#
_cell.length_a   1.000
_cell.length_b   1.000
_cell.length_c   1.000
_cell.angle_alpha   90.00
_cell.angle_beta   90.00
_cell.angle_gamma   90.00
#
_symmetry.space_group_name_H-M   'P 1'
#
loop_
_entity.id
_entity.type
_entity.pdbx_description
1 polymer ?
#
loop_
_entity_poly.entity_id
_entity_poly.type
_entity_poly.pdbx_seq_one_letter_code
_entity_poly.pdbx_strand_id
1 'polypeptide(L)'
;MTAKNDITNKDDLLALMEAFYAKALKDELIQHFFNEVAHLNLQTHLPIIVNFWESVLFDTATYKGNAMAVHQHLHQLSPFNRAHFNRWVSLFQQTVDELFAGENAEKIKQRAQSIATIMALKTIYKNA
;
A
#
# COMPACT_ATOMS: atom_id res chain seq x y z
N MET A 1 -8.76 -26.59 6.59
CA MET A 1 -8.40 -25.26 6.07
C MET A 1 -9.62 -24.71 5.38
N THR A 2 -10.21 -23.65 5.89
CA THR A 2 -11.34 -22.95 5.24
C THR A 2 -10.83 -22.30 3.95
N ALA A 3 -11.59 -22.41 2.87
CA ALA A 3 -11.28 -21.70 1.63
C ALA A 3 -11.32 -20.19 1.89
N LYS A 4 -10.32 -19.46 1.39
CA LYS A 4 -10.30 -17.99 1.46
C LYS A 4 -11.20 -17.44 0.37
N ASN A 5 -11.92 -16.38 0.68
CA ASN A 5 -12.74 -15.67 -0.29
C ASN A 5 -11.87 -14.71 -1.10
N ASP A 6 -12.38 -14.27 -2.25
CA ASP A 6 -11.76 -13.18 -3.02
C ASP A 6 -12.16 -11.81 -2.43
N ILE A 7 -11.49 -10.75 -2.88
CA ILE A 7 -11.81 -9.38 -2.52
C ILE A 7 -12.97 -8.90 -3.42
N THR A 8 -14.11 -8.58 -2.83
CA THR A 8 -15.34 -8.29 -3.60
C THR A 8 -15.95 -6.92 -3.31
N ASN A 9 -15.57 -6.31 -2.19
CA ASN A 9 -16.17 -5.07 -1.74
C ASN A 9 -15.21 -4.21 -0.92
N LYS A 10 -15.71 -3.08 -0.44
CA LYS A 10 -14.94 -2.10 0.33
C LYS A 10 -14.60 -2.57 1.75
N ASP A 11 -15.44 -3.40 2.36
CA ASP A 11 -15.19 -3.93 3.70
C ASP A 11 -14.03 -4.95 3.66
N ASP A 12 -13.93 -5.74 2.60
CA ASP A 12 -12.77 -6.63 2.35
C ASP A 12 -11.47 -5.81 2.23
N LEU A 13 -11.52 -4.68 1.52
CA LEU A 13 -10.38 -3.77 1.39
C LEU A 13 -10.02 -3.10 2.72
N LEU A 14 -11.01 -2.72 3.53
CA LEU A 14 -10.77 -2.19 4.87
C LEU A 14 -10.04 -3.21 5.74
N ALA A 15 -10.54 -4.45 5.78
CA ALA A 15 -9.89 -5.54 6.53
C ALA A 15 -8.45 -5.80 6.05
N LEU A 16 -8.23 -5.78 4.73
CA LEU A 16 -6.88 -5.88 4.16
C LEU A 16 -5.96 -4.74 4.62
N MET A 17 -6.45 -3.50 4.58
CA MET A 17 -5.66 -2.32 4.96
C MET A 17 -5.33 -2.32 6.45
N GLU A 18 -6.30 -2.65 7.31
CA GLU A 18 -6.06 -2.77 8.75
C GLU A 18 -4.99 -3.81 9.07
N ALA A 19 -5.10 -5.00 8.47
CA ALA A 19 -4.12 -6.07 8.66
C ALA A 19 -2.74 -5.71 8.12
N PHE A 20 -2.69 -5.02 6.97
CA PHE A 20 -1.43 -4.58 6.37
C PHE A 20 -0.73 -3.54 7.27
N TYR A 21 -1.45 -2.51 7.72
CA TYR A 21 -0.88 -1.48 8.58
C TYR A 21 -0.49 -2.00 9.96
N ALA A 22 -1.20 -3.00 10.50
CA ALA A 22 -0.80 -3.68 11.72
C ALA A 22 0.61 -4.31 11.64
N LYS A 23 1.05 -4.70 10.44
CA LYS A 23 2.41 -5.18 10.17
C LYS A 23 3.36 -4.05 9.82
N ALA A 24 3.00 -3.19 8.87
CA ALA A 24 3.87 -2.13 8.35
C ALA A 24 4.31 -1.12 9.43
N LEU A 25 3.43 -0.80 10.39
CA LEU A 25 3.73 0.12 11.49
C LEU A 25 4.68 -0.47 12.54
N LYS A 26 5.00 -1.76 12.46
CA LYS A 26 5.93 -2.47 13.37
C LYS A 26 7.15 -3.04 12.65
N ASP A 27 7.21 -2.90 11.33
CA ASP A 27 8.30 -3.46 10.53
C ASP A 27 9.58 -2.64 10.70
N GLU A 28 10.67 -3.30 11.09
CA GLU A 28 11.94 -2.64 11.42
C GLU A 28 12.50 -1.77 10.28
N LEU A 29 12.24 -2.12 9.02
CA LEU A 29 12.80 -1.44 7.87
C LEU A 29 11.95 -0.25 7.41
N ILE A 30 10.61 -0.35 7.49
CA ILE A 30 9.72 0.67 6.93
C ILE A 30 8.89 1.46 7.95
N GLN A 31 8.81 1.01 9.21
CA GLN A 31 7.94 1.64 10.22
C GLN A 31 8.26 3.12 10.44
N HIS A 32 9.54 3.49 10.39
CA HIS A 32 10.02 4.87 10.55
C HIS A 32 9.33 5.86 9.58
N PHE A 33 9.09 5.46 8.33
CA PHE A 33 8.42 6.33 7.34
C PHE A 33 6.97 6.67 7.73
N PHE A 34 6.30 5.75 8.42
CA PHE A 34 4.93 5.96 8.86
C PHE A 34 4.88 6.69 10.20
N ASN A 35 5.69 6.26 11.17
CA ASN A 35 5.60 6.75 12.55
C ASN A 35 6.30 8.10 12.75
N GLU A 36 7.47 8.28 12.13
CA GLU A 36 8.34 9.43 12.40
C GLU A 36 8.38 10.43 11.24
N VAL A 37 8.32 9.97 9.99
CA VAL A 37 8.38 10.89 8.83
C VAL A 37 6.99 11.41 8.46
N ALA A 38 6.02 10.51 8.30
CA ALA A 38 4.65 10.89 7.93
C ALA A 38 3.77 11.23 9.14
N HIS A 39 4.17 10.87 10.36
CA HIS A 39 3.35 10.95 11.58
C HIS A 39 1.92 10.44 11.33
N LEU A 40 1.83 9.24 10.75
CA LEU A 40 0.59 8.68 10.23
C LEU A 40 -0.44 8.48 11.34
N ASN A 41 -1.58 9.17 11.25
CA ASN A 41 -2.75 8.84 12.03
C ASN A 41 -3.55 7.75 11.29
N LEU A 42 -3.56 6.53 11.83
CA LEU A 42 -4.19 5.39 11.16
C LEU A 42 -5.70 5.57 10.97
N GLN A 43 -6.39 6.15 11.96
CA GLN A 43 -7.84 6.35 11.93
C GLN A 43 -8.26 7.25 10.77
N THR A 44 -7.53 8.34 10.52
CA THR A 44 -7.83 9.26 9.41
C THR A 44 -7.26 8.77 8.08
N HIS A 45 -6.25 7.91 8.10
CA HIS A 45 -5.62 7.38 6.90
C HIS A 45 -6.40 6.23 6.26
N LEU A 46 -6.98 5.32 7.05
CA LEU A 46 -7.68 4.13 6.56
C LEU A 46 -8.75 4.45 5.48
N PRO A 47 -9.65 5.42 5.67
CA PRO A 47 -10.64 5.75 4.63
C PRO A 47 -10.00 6.19 3.31
N ILE A 48 -8.88 6.91 3.36
CA ILE A 48 -8.19 7.44 2.17
C ILE A 48 -7.55 6.30 1.37
N ILE A 49 -6.83 5.40 2.05
CA ILE A 49 -6.11 4.32 1.39
C ILE A 49 -7.06 3.20 0.93
N VAL A 50 -8.18 2.98 1.64
CA VAL A 50 -9.25 2.10 1.16
C VAL A 50 -9.87 2.65 -0.13
N ASN A 51 -10.19 3.94 -0.20
CA ASN A 51 -10.69 4.55 -1.44
C ASN A 51 -9.67 4.43 -2.59
N PHE A 52 -8.38 4.59 -2.30
CA PHE A 52 -7.31 4.38 -3.28
C PHE A 52 -7.34 2.96 -3.85
N TRP A 53 -7.37 1.94 -3.00
CA TRP A 53 -7.39 0.55 -3.45
C TRP A 53 -8.70 0.14 -4.11
N GLU A 54 -9.83 0.71 -3.68
CA GLU A 54 -11.13 0.54 -4.34
C GLU A 54 -11.09 1.09 -5.78
N SER A 55 -10.47 2.25 -5.99
CA SER A 55 -10.25 2.82 -7.32
C SER A 55 -9.32 1.96 -8.18
N VAL A 56 -8.24 1.44 -7.58
CA VAL A 56 -7.24 0.62 -8.29
C VAL A 56 -7.75 -0.77 -8.66
N LEU A 57 -8.54 -1.39 -7.78
CA LEU A 57 -8.98 -2.77 -7.93
C LEU A 57 -10.24 -2.87 -8.78
N PHE A 58 -11.23 -2.01 -8.52
CA PHE A 58 -12.54 -2.05 -9.16
C PHE A 58 -12.71 -0.99 -10.25
N ASP A 59 -11.62 -0.30 -10.62
CA ASP A 59 -11.60 0.69 -11.69
C ASP A 59 -12.65 1.82 -11.48
N THR A 60 -12.82 2.22 -10.21
CA THR A 60 -13.73 3.30 -9.78
C THR A 60 -12.99 4.63 -9.65
N ALA A 61 -13.74 5.74 -9.55
CA ALA A 61 -13.18 7.09 -9.38
C ALA A 61 -13.35 7.64 -7.94
N THR A 62 -13.22 6.77 -6.93
CA THR A 62 -13.44 7.13 -5.51
C THR A 62 -12.26 7.87 -4.89
N TYR A 63 -11.04 7.65 -5.36
CA TYR A 63 -9.84 8.34 -4.94
C TYR A 63 -9.53 9.56 -5.81
N LYS A 64 -9.36 10.72 -5.17
CA LYS A 64 -9.10 12.01 -5.84
C LYS A 64 -7.75 12.64 -5.46
N GLY A 65 -6.93 11.91 -4.71
CA GLY A 65 -5.64 12.42 -4.24
C GLY A 65 -4.53 12.27 -5.27
N ASN A 66 -3.35 12.83 -4.95
CA ASN A 66 -2.13 12.64 -5.72
C ASN A 66 -1.11 11.86 -4.88
N ALA A 67 -1.23 10.52 -4.89
CA ALA A 67 -0.35 9.64 -4.14
C ALA A 67 1.14 9.87 -4.48
N MET A 68 1.46 10.11 -5.76
CA MET A 68 2.85 10.33 -6.20
C MET A 68 3.47 11.57 -5.54
N ALA A 69 2.74 12.69 -5.48
CA ALA A 69 3.23 13.92 -4.87
C ALA A 69 3.55 13.72 -3.37
N VAL A 70 2.69 12.99 -2.66
CA VAL A 70 2.92 12.64 -1.23
C VAL A 70 4.23 11.86 -1.07
N HIS A 71 4.44 10.83 -1.88
CA HIS A 71 5.66 10.01 -1.78
C HIS A 71 6.91 10.78 -2.21
N GLN A 72 6.82 11.67 -3.20
CA GLN A 72 7.95 12.56 -3.54
C GLN A 72 8.32 13.49 -2.39
N HIS A 73 7.33 14.05 -1.69
CA HIS A 73 7.60 14.88 -0.51
C HIS A 73 8.23 14.07 0.62
N LEU A 74 7.69 12.89 0.94
CA LEU A 74 8.28 12.00 1.97
C LEU A 74 9.72 11.61 1.63
N HIS A 75 10.03 11.34 0.35
CA HIS A 75 11.38 11.04 -0.10
C HIS A 75 12.36 12.20 0.15
N GLN A 76 11.90 13.45 0.03
CA GLN A 76 12.73 14.63 0.32
C GLN A 76 13.04 14.75 1.82
N LEU A 77 12.12 14.33 2.68
CA LEU A 77 12.30 14.33 4.13
C LEU A 77 13.18 13.17 4.60
N SER A 78 12.96 11.99 4.04
CA SER A 78 13.71 10.77 4.35
C SER A 78 13.83 9.93 3.07
N PRO A 79 15.03 9.80 2.49
CA PRO A 79 15.20 9.12 1.21
C PRO A 79 14.80 7.65 1.24
N PHE A 80 13.86 7.30 0.36
CA PHE A 80 13.59 5.91 0.02
C PHE A 80 14.75 5.27 -0.73
N ASN A 81 14.92 3.96 -0.54
CA ASN A 81 15.72 3.09 -1.40
C ASN A 81 14.87 1.91 -1.89
N ARG A 82 15.44 1.06 -2.75
CA ARG A 82 14.73 -0.11 -3.31
C ARG A 82 14.28 -1.11 -2.23
N ALA A 83 15.07 -1.28 -1.17
CA ALA A 83 14.75 -2.23 -0.10
C ALA A 83 13.44 -1.84 0.61
N HIS A 84 13.19 -0.55 0.81
CA HIS A 84 11.95 -0.07 1.42
C HIS A 84 10.71 -0.45 0.59
N PHE A 85 10.75 -0.21 -0.73
CA PHE A 85 9.64 -0.59 -1.62
C PHE A 85 9.45 -2.10 -1.70
N ASN A 86 10.54 -2.87 -1.80
CA ASN A 86 10.48 -4.34 -1.83
C ASN A 86 9.86 -4.89 -0.55
N ARG A 87 10.21 -4.31 0.61
CA ARG A 87 9.65 -4.73 1.90
C ARG A 87 8.16 -4.40 2.00
N TRP A 88 7.78 -3.20 1.59
CA TRP A 88 6.37 -2.79 1.55
C TRP A 88 5.54 -3.75 0.68
N VAL A 89 6.01 -4.08 -0.53
CA VAL A 89 5.31 -5.03 -1.42
C VAL A 89 5.25 -6.42 -0.81
N SER A 90 6.35 -6.91 -0.23
CA SER A 90 6.39 -8.22 0.42
C SER A 90 5.35 -8.34 1.54
N LEU A 91 5.28 -7.35 2.44
CA LEU A 91 4.29 -7.32 3.52
C LEU A 91 2.86 -7.23 2.99
N PHE A 92 2.64 -6.44 1.93
CA PHE A 92 1.33 -6.30 1.31
C PHE A 92 0.86 -7.63 0.70
N GLN A 93 1.70 -8.25 -0.13
CA GLN A 93 1.39 -9.53 -0.78
C GLN A 93 1.16 -10.64 0.24
N GLN A 94 2.01 -10.73 1.28
CA GLN A 94 1.81 -11.67 2.37
C GLN A 94 0.46 -11.46 3.08
N THR A 95 0.05 -10.21 3.29
CA THR A 95 -1.23 -9.90 3.94
C THR A 95 -2.42 -10.28 3.05
N VAL A 96 -2.33 -10.05 1.74
CA VAL A 96 -3.34 -10.53 0.80
C VAL A 96 -3.42 -12.06 0.86
N ASP A 97 -2.28 -12.74 0.76
CA ASP A 97 -2.22 -14.21 0.76
C ASP A 97 -2.71 -14.82 2.08
N GLU A 98 -2.60 -14.11 3.20
CA GLU A 98 -3.12 -14.53 4.50
C GLU A 98 -4.65 -14.45 4.57
N LEU A 99 -5.27 -13.44 3.97
CA LEU A 99 -6.70 -13.14 4.12
C LEU A 99 -7.57 -13.59 2.95
N PHE A 100 -7.08 -13.49 1.72
CA PHE A 100 -7.86 -13.63 0.50
C PHE A 100 -7.20 -14.57 -0.50
N ALA A 101 -8.02 -15.09 -1.43
CA ALA A 101 -7.57 -15.82 -2.61
C ALA A 101 -8.57 -15.65 -3.74
N GLY A 102 -8.10 -15.54 -4.98
CA GLY A 102 -8.96 -15.35 -6.16
C GLY A 102 -8.37 -14.35 -7.14
N GLU A 103 -9.17 -13.98 -8.14
CA GLU A 103 -8.74 -13.11 -9.23
C GLU A 103 -8.40 -11.70 -8.73
N ASN A 104 -9.22 -11.13 -7.85
CA ASN A 104 -8.97 -9.80 -7.32
C ASN A 104 -7.81 -9.78 -6.32
N ALA A 105 -7.61 -10.85 -5.55
CA ALA A 105 -6.42 -11.04 -4.72
C ALA A 105 -5.12 -11.06 -5.57
N GLU A 106 -5.11 -11.75 -6.72
CA GLU A 106 -3.95 -11.70 -7.62
C GLU A 106 -3.80 -10.33 -8.29
N LYS A 107 -4.90 -9.73 -8.76
CA LYS A 107 -4.92 -8.40 -9.39
C LYS A 107 -4.35 -7.35 -8.45
N ILE A 108 -4.78 -7.30 -7.18
CA ILE A 108 -4.30 -6.29 -6.24
C ILE A 108 -2.81 -6.44 -5.93
N LYS A 109 -2.28 -7.68 -5.83
CA LYS A 109 -0.84 -7.94 -5.65
C LYS A 109 -0.01 -7.45 -6.84
N GLN A 110 -0.47 -7.68 -8.06
CA GLN A 110 0.19 -7.20 -9.28
C GLN A 110 0.15 -5.66 -9.36
N ARG A 111 -0.98 -5.04 -9.00
CA ARG A 111 -1.10 -3.58 -8.93
C ARG A 111 -0.17 -2.98 -7.88
N ALA A 112 -0.06 -3.59 -6.70
CA ALA A 112 0.88 -3.19 -5.65
C ALA A 112 2.33 -3.17 -6.14
N GLN A 113 2.77 -4.25 -6.80
CA GLN A 113 4.12 -4.30 -7.39
C GLN A 113 4.33 -3.21 -8.45
N SER A 114 3.34 -3.00 -9.32
CA SER A 114 3.41 -2.01 -10.40
C SER A 114 3.49 -0.57 -9.86
N ILE A 115 2.64 -0.25 -8.88
CA ILE A 115 2.62 1.05 -8.20
C ILE A 115 3.95 1.29 -7.49
N ALA A 116 4.44 0.33 -6.69
CA ALA A 116 5.72 0.45 -6.01
C ALA A 116 6.89 0.67 -6.98
N THR A 117 6.88 0.00 -8.14
CA THR A 117 7.88 0.19 -9.20
C THR A 117 7.87 1.63 -9.73
N ILE A 118 6.69 2.17 -10.04
CA ILE A 118 6.54 3.53 -10.54
C ILE A 118 6.92 4.56 -9.46
N MET A 119 6.55 4.33 -8.19
CA MET A 119 6.94 5.19 -7.07
C MET A 119 8.46 5.22 -6.91
N ALA A 120 9.11 4.05 -6.93
CA ALA A 120 10.57 3.95 -6.87
C ALA A 120 11.24 4.70 -8.03
N LEU A 121 10.76 4.53 -9.27
CA LEU A 121 11.27 5.25 -10.44
C LEU A 121 11.14 6.77 -10.29
N LYS A 122 9.98 7.25 -9.84
CA LYS A 122 9.70 8.70 -9.74
C LYS A 122 10.19 9.38 -8.45
N THR A 123 10.77 8.62 -7.53
CA THR A 123 11.38 9.15 -6.30
C THR A 123 12.88 8.96 -6.32
N ILE A 124 13.37 7.72 -6.37
CA ILE A 124 14.80 7.38 -6.30
C ILE A 124 15.57 7.86 -7.53
N TYR A 125 14.96 7.78 -8.72
CA TYR A 125 15.66 8.01 -9.99
C TYR A 125 15.33 9.36 -10.63
N LYS A 126 14.59 10.23 -9.93
CA LYS A 126 14.22 11.54 -10.44
C LYS A 126 15.34 12.54 -10.16
N ASN A 127 16.44 12.41 -10.90
CA ASN A 127 17.53 13.39 -11.06
C ASN A 127 18.32 13.08 -12.35
N ALA A 128 17.64 13.13 -13.49
CA ALA A 128 18.27 13.30 -14.81
C ALA A 128 17.63 14.50 -15.49
#